data_AF-A0A956D4B1-F1
#
_entry.id   AF-A0A956D4B1-F1
#
_cell.length_a   1.000
_cell.length_b   1.000
_cell.length_c   1.000
_cell.angle_alpha   90.00
_cell.angle_beta   90.00
_cell.angle_gamma   90.00
#
_symmetry.space_group_name_H-M   'P 1'
#
loop_
_entity.id
_entity.type
_entity.pdbx_description
1 polymer ?
#
loop_
_entity_poly.entity_id
_entity_poly.type
_entity_poly.pdbx_seq_one_letter_code
_entity_poly.pdbx_strand_id
1 'polypeptide(L)'
;MPRKRSGLGKPEGAFHHGNLAVALVTRSLEVLDGEGLAALGIRRLARDLGVDPSAVYRHYRDSDALLGAVAEASFVELAGATEKAVGRTTHAEAALRAAGEAYVAYALRHPARFQAMFGVRGSGPHAWPREAGRGPSGRTAWETLEAIAEQLHEDGRLATPPPLAARAAWAAVHGVATLLIEGPLRDLGPTARRALVTATLDMTIAGLCPTPLKAQAEGKRRARASPRGRARAARSAAGTVEDGP
;
A
#
# COMPACT_ATOMS: atom_id res chain seq x y z
N MET A 1 44.80 -47.35 14.20
CA MET A 1 44.45 -47.07 12.78
C MET A 1 43.85 -48.35 12.18
N PRO A 2 42.85 -48.35 11.26
CA PRO A 2 41.81 -47.34 10.96
C PRO A 2 40.38 -47.91 10.65
N ARG A 3 39.35 -47.05 10.86
CA ARG A 3 38.08 -46.78 10.09
C ARG A 3 37.10 -47.93 9.72
N LYS A 4 35.76 -47.79 9.88
CA LYS A 4 34.78 -46.83 9.26
C LYS A 4 33.46 -46.85 10.08
N ARG A 5 32.84 -45.69 10.44
CA ARG A 5 31.82 -44.89 9.70
C ARG A 5 30.60 -45.73 9.28
N SER A 6 29.33 -45.34 9.40
CA SER A 6 28.66 -44.10 9.81
C SER A 6 27.16 -44.38 9.62
N GLY A 7 26.35 -44.31 10.67
CA GLY A 7 24.89 -44.23 10.54
C GLY A 7 24.49 -42.77 10.57
N LEU A 8 24.58 -42.08 9.42
CA LEU A 8 24.01 -40.74 9.28
C LEU A 8 22.49 -40.88 9.42
N GLY A 9 21.96 -40.31 10.50
CA GLY A 9 20.54 -40.11 10.68
C GLY A 9 19.96 -39.39 9.46
N LYS A 10 18.81 -39.86 8.99
CA LYS A 10 18.01 -39.15 7.99
C LYS A 10 17.80 -37.72 8.49
N PRO A 11 18.11 -36.68 7.69
CA PRO A 11 17.76 -35.33 8.06
C PRO A 11 16.23 -35.23 8.18
N GLU A 12 15.79 -34.84 9.38
CA GLU A 12 14.44 -34.36 9.65
C GLU A 12 14.20 -33.09 8.82
N GLY A 13 13.10 -33.10 8.09
CA GLY A 13 12.70 -32.03 7.18
C GLY A 13 11.67 -32.60 6.24
N ALA A 14 10.57 -33.07 6.80
CA ALA A 14 9.48 -33.67 6.05
C ALA A 14 9.02 -32.71 4.96
N PHE A 15 9.36 -33.06 3.71
CA PHE A 15 8.72 -32.50 2.55
C PHE A 15 7.21 -32.71 2.71
N HIS A 16 6.46 -31.63 2.88
CA HIS A 16 5.01 -31.66 2.75
C HIS A 16 4.66 -31.79 1.26
N HIS A 17 4.90 -32.98 0.68
CA HIS A 17 4.52 -33.31 -0.70
C HIS A 17 3.01 -33.09 -0.96
N GLY A 18 2.20 -32.93 0.08
CA GLY A 18 0.78 -32.62 -0.01
C GLY A 18 0.44 -31.20 -0.46
N ASN A 19 1.38 -30.26 -0.53
CA ASN A 19 1.08 -28.92 -1.05
C ASN A 19 2.26 -28.22 -1.76
N LEU A 20 2.76 -28.83 -2.84
CA LEU A 20 3.80 -28.25 -3.68
C LEU A 20 3.43 -26.84 -4.19
N ALA A 21 2.15 -26.58 -4.48
CA ALA A 21 1.68 -25.25 -4.88
C ALA A 21 1.96 -24.18 -3.81
N VAL A 22 1.59 -24.44 -2.55
CA VAL A 22 1.88 -23.52 -1.44
C VAL A 22 3.38 -23.38 -1.19
N ALA A 23 4.15 -24.47 -1.29
CA ALA A 23 5.60 -24.40 -1.17
C ALA A 23 6.24 -23.53 -2.27
N LEU A 24 5.74 -23.62 -3.50
CA LEU A 24 6.19 -22.79 -4.63
C LEU A 24 5.90 -21.30 -4.40
N VAL A 25 4.69 -20.96 -3.95
CA VAL A 25 4.34 -19.56 -3.63
C VAL A 25 5.17 -19.05 -2.46
N THR A 26 5.27 -19.81 -1.37
CA THR A 26 6.06 -19.45 -0.18
C THR A 26 7.52 -19.18 -0.57
N ARG A 27 8.13 -20.11 -1.31
CA ARG A 27 9.50 -19.94 -1.75
C ARG A 27 9.65 -18.76 -2.71
N SER A 28 8.69 -18.53 -3.59
CA SER A 28 8.70 -17.37 -4.49
C SER A 28 8.70 -16.05 -3.71
N LEU A 29 7.89 -15.93 -2.66
CA LEU A 29 7.84 -14.75 -1.79
C LEU A 29 9.19 -14.49 -1.10
N GLU A 30 9.85 -15.53 -0.59
CA GLU A 30 11.21 -15.43 0.01
C GLU A 30 12.24 -14.92 -1.01
N VAL A 31 12.14 -15.40 -2.25
CA VAL A 31 13.06 -15.03 -3.34
C VAL A 31 12.86 -13.58 -3.74
N LEU A 32 11.60 -13.13 -3.81
CA LEU A 32 11.29 -11.74 -4.09
C LEU A 32 11.85 -10.81 -3.00
N ASP A 33 11.70 -11.16 -1.73
CA ASP A 33 12.18 -10.33 -0.63
C ASP A 33 13.71 -10.33 -0.49
N GLY A 34 14.38 -11.45 -0.80
CA GLY A 34 15.83 -11.57 -0.64
C GLY A 34 16.65 -11.16 -1.87
N GLU A 35 16.17 -11.49 -3.07
CA GLU A 35 16.95 -11.43 -4.31
C GLU A 35 16.25 -10.62 -5.42
N GLY A 36 14.98 -10.26 -5.23
CA GLY A 36 14.22 -9.43 -6.16
C GLY A 36 13.60 -10.20 -7.33
N LEU A 37 12.82 -9.47 -8.14
CA LEU A 37 11.98 -10.05 -9.19
C LEU A 37 12.78 -10.79 -10.28
N ALA A 38 13.97 -10.31 -10.62
CA ALA A 38 14.81 -10.91 -11.66
C ALA A 38 15.37 -12.30 -11.27
N ALA A 39 15.40 -12.63 -9.97
CA ALA A 39 15.85 -13.92 -9.49
C ALA A 39 14.75 -15.00 -9.55
N LEU A 40 13.49 -14.63 -9.79
CA LEU A 40 12.39 -15.57 -9.81
C LEU A 40 12.38 -16.42 -11.10
N GLY A 41 12.26 -17.74 -10.96
CA GLY A 41 12.12 -18.62 -12.12
C GLY A 41 11.83 -20.08 -11.78
N ILE A 42 11.03 -20.75 -12.62
CA ILE A 42 10.55 -22.13 -12.41
C ILE A 42 11.69 -23.11 -12.12
N ARG A 43 12.76 -23.11 -12.93
CA ARG A 43 13.88 -24.06 -12.75
C ARG A 43 14.62 -23.85 -11.44
N ARG A 44 14.73 -22.60 -10.99
CA ARG A 44 15.36 -22.25 -9.71
C ARG A 44 14.49 -22.74 -8.56
N LEU A 45 13.20 -22.47 -8.59
CA LEU A 45 12.26 -22.93 -7.57
C LEU A 45 12.18 -24.46 -7.49
N ALA A 46 12.19 -25.15 -8.62
CA ALA A 46 12.26 -26.61 -8.65
C ALA A 46 13.51 -27.14 -7.94
N ARG A 47 14.67 -26.51 -8.18
CA ARG A 47 15.93 -26.84 -7.50
C ARG A 47 15.87 -26.54 -6.00
N ASP A 48 15.40 -25.36 -5.61
CA ASP A 48 15.27 -24.94 -4.21
C ASP A 48 14.37 -25.90 -3.42
N LEU A 49 13.33 -26.42 -4.07
CA LEU A 49 12.38 -27.37 -3.51
C LEU A 49 12.70 -28.83 -3.85
N GLY A 50 13.88 -29.15 -4.38
CA GLY A 50 14.28 -30.55 -4.65
C GLY A 50 13.30 -31.37 -5.51
N VAL A 51 12.51 -30.71 -6.38
CA VAL A 51 11.55 -31.36 -7.27
C VAL A 51 11.98 -31.25 -8.73
N ASP A 52 11.45 -32.13 -9.57
CA ASP A 52 11.64 -32.02 -11.01
C ASP A 52 10.87 -30.79 -11.56
N PRO A 53 11.43 -30.01 -12.51
CA PRO A 53 10.72 -28.89 -13.13
C PRO A 53 9.34 -29.25 -13.70
N SER A 54 9.15 -30.47 -14.22
CA SER A 54 7.85 -30.94 -14.70
C SER A 54 6.79 -31.00 -13.60
N ALA A 55 7.17 -31.19 -12.34
CA ALA A 55 6.24 -31.15 -11.21
C ALA A 55 5.73 -29.72 -10.96
N VAL A 56 6.57 -28.70 -11.16
CA VAL A 56 6.15 -27.29 -11.06
C VAL A 56 5.16 -26.95 -12.18
N TYR A 57 5.43 -27.41 -13.40
CA TYR A 57 4.56 -27.17 -14.56
C TYR A 57 3.15 -27.79 -14.43
N ARG A 58 2.97 -28.80 -13.56
CA ARG A 58 1.64 -29.36 -13.24
C ARG A 58 0.78 -28.41 -12.40
N HIS A 59 1.40 -27.49 -11.65
CA HIS A 59 0.70 -26.48 -10.86
C HIS A 59 0.64 -25.13 -11.56
N TYR A 60 1.73 -24.73 -12.22
CA TYR A 60 1.84 -23.46 -12.92
C TYR A 60 2.41 -23.67 -14.32
N ARG A 61 1.55 -23.50 -15.33
CA ARG A 61 1.88 -23.73 -16.75
C ARG A 61 3.09 -22.92 -17.24
N ASP A 62 3.32 -21.75 -16.66
CA ASP A 62 4.38 -20.81 -16.99
C ASP A 62 4.70 -19.90 -15.80
N SER A 63 5.72 -19.06 -15.96
CA SER A 63 6.13 -18.11 -14.92
C SER A 63 5.06 -17.08 -14.60
N ASP A 64 4.20 -16.74 -15.57
CA ASP A 64 3.13 -15.76 -15.39
C ASP A 64 2.02 -16.33 -14.50
N ALA A 65 1.65 -17.61 -14.68
CA ALA A 65 0.72 -18.31 -13.80
C ALA A 65 1.22 -18.38 -12.35
N LEU A 66 2.52 -18.62 -12.15
CA LEU A 66 3.12 -18.57 -10.82
C LEU A 66 3.12 -17.15 -10.24
N LEU A 67 3.48 -16.15 -11.04
CA LEU A 67 3.45 -14.74 -10.63
C LEU A 67 2.04 -14.30 -10.23
N GLY A 68 0.99 -14.79 -10.92
CA GLY A 68 -0.40 -14.56 -10.54
C GLY A 68 -0.71 -15.07 -9.13
N ALA A 69 -0.29 -16.29 -8.79
CA ALA A 69 -0.49 -16.85 -7.45
C ALA A 69 0.31 -16.10 -6.37
N VAL A 70 1.52 -15.64 -6.71
CA VAL A 70 2.35 -14.82 -5.82
C VAL A 70 1.74 -13.43 -5.61
N ALA A 71 1.19 -12.82 -6.66
CA ALA A 71 0.46 -11.58 -6.60
C ALA A 71 -0.79 -11.72 -5.72
N GLU A 72 -1.57 -12.79 -5.89
CA GLU A 72 -2.74 -13.09 -5.06
C GLU A 72 -2.36 -13.17 -3.57
N ALA A 73 -1.33 -13.95 -3.22
CA ALA A 73 -0.84 -14.05 -1.85
C ALA A 73 -0.39 -12.69 -1.29
N SER A 74 0.27 -11.88 -2.12
CA SER A 74 0.71 -10.53 -1.76
C SER A 74 -0.47 -9.57 -1.56
N PHE A 75 -1.55 -9.72 -2.34
CA PHE A 75 -2.78 -8.96 -2.13
C PHE A 75 -3.50 -9.34 -0.83
N VAL A 76 -3.49 -10.62 -0.44
CA VAL A 76 -4.01 -11.06 0.87
C VAL A 76 -3.26 -10.36 2.02
N GLU A 77 -1.93 -10.31 1.95
CA GLU A 77 -1.12 -9.62 2.96
C GLU A 77 -1.40 -8.11 2.98
N LEU A 78 -1.48 -7.46 1.82
CA LEU A 78 -1.83 -6.04 1.71
C LEU A 78 -3.21 -5.75 2.28
N ALA A 79 -4.21 -6.58 1.98
CA ALA A 79 -5.56 -6.44 2.51
C ALA A 79 -5.55 -6.55 4.04
N GLY A 80 -4.89 -7.56 4.60
CA GLY A 80 -4.77 -7.72 6.05
C GLY A 80 -4.04 -6.55 6.73
N ALA A 81 -2.98 -6.02 6.11
CA ALA A 81 -2.30 -4.83 6.61
C ALA A 81 -3.19 -3.58 6.60
N THR A 82 -3.98 -3.42 5.53
CA THR A 82 -4.93 -2.31 5.37
C THR A 82 -6.05 -2.38 6.41
N GLU A 83 -6.68 -3.55 6.55
CA GLU A 83 -7.73 -3.79 7.55
C GLU A 83 -7.23 -3.52 8.97
N LYS A 84 -6.04 -4.00 9.32
CA LYS A 84 -5.42 -3.77 10.63
C LYS A 84 -5.16 -2.29 10.90
N ALA A 85 -4.77 -1.52 9.89
CA ALA A 85 -4.50 -0.09 10.03
C ALA A 85 -5.80 0.71 10.19
N VAL A 86 -6.79 0.43 9.33
CA VAL A 86 -8.11 1.08 9.34
C VAL A 86 -8.88 0.79 10.63
N GLY A 87 -8.83 -0.45 11.14
CA GLY A 87 -9.53 -0.86 12.36
C GLY A 87 -9.06 -0.18 13.65
N ARG A 88 -8.05 0.70 13.61
CA ARG A 88 -7.55 1.48 14.76
C ARG A 88 -8.30 2.79 14.98
N THR A 89 -9.21 3.15 14.07
CA THR A 89 -9.92 4.42 14.11
C THR A 89 -11.37 4.24 13.68
N THR A 90 -12.25 5.06 14.23
CA THR A 90 -13.66 5.17 13.83
C THR A 90 -13.92 6.38 12.93
N HIS A 91 -12.93 7.27 12.75
CA HIS A 91 -13.06 8.44 11.89
C HIS A 91 -12.65 8.10 10.45
N ALA A 92 -13.54 8.36 9.49
CA ALA A 92 -13.35 7.97 8.09
C ALA A 92 -12.15 8.67 7.41
N GLU A 93 -11.88 9.95 7.70
CA GLU A 93 -10.69 10.64 7.17
C GLU A 93 -9.38 10.04 7.72
N ALA A 94 -9.37 9.67 9.00
CA ALA A 94 -8.23 8.99 9.61
C ALA A 94 -8.08 7.56 9.07
N ALA A 95 -9.19 6.87 8.77
CA ALA A 95 -9.17 5.57 8.12
C ALA A 95 -8.58 5.65 6.70
N LEU A 96 -8.96 6.68 5.92
CA LEU A 96 -8.40 6.93 4.59
C LEU A 96 -6.88 7.14 4.66
N ARG A 97 -6.41 7.93 5.63
CA ARG A 97 -4.97 8.10 5.89
C ARG A 97 -4.31 6.77 6.24
N ALA A 98 -4.86 6.04 7.21
CA ALA A 98 -4.29 4.78 7.68
C ALA A 98 -4.20 3.73 6.57
N ALA A 99 -5.21 3.65 5.69
CA ALA A 99 -5.19 2.79 4.51
C ALA A 99 -4.07 3.19 3.54
N GLY A 100 -3.91 4.49 3.26
CA GLY A 100 -2.84 4.99 2.40
C GLY A 100 -1.44 4.75 2.97
N GLU A 101 -1.24 4.97 4.26
CA GLU A 101 0.01 4.69 4.96
C GLU A 101 0.34 3.19 4.94
N ALA A 102 -0.64 2.32 5.21
CA ALA A 102 -0.47 0.87 5.16
C ALA A 102 -0.09 0.38 3.75
N TYR A 103 -0.74 0.93 2.72
CA TYR A 103 -0.44 0.64 1.33
C TYR A 103 1.01 0.94 0.97
N VAL A 104 1.46 2.18 1.25
CA VAL A 104 2.83 2.59 0.93
C VAL A 104 3.85 1.83 1.80
N ALA A 105 3.55 1.60 3.09
CA ALA A 105 4.43 0.85 3.98
C ALA A 105 4.60 -0.62 3.54
N TYR A 106 3.55 -1.24 3.02
CA TYR A 106 3.63 -2.59 2.43
C TYR A 106 4.50 -2.57 1.18
N ALA A 107 4.24 -1.64 0.25
CA ALA A 107 4.98 -1.50 -1.00
C ALA A 107 6.49 -1.31 -0.76
N LEU A 108 6.87 -0.46 0.18
CA LEU A 108 8.27 -0.19 0.52
C LEU A 108 8.95 -1.35 1.26
N ARG A 109 8.19 -2.17 2.00
CA ARG A 109 8.71 -3.34 2.69
C ARG A 109 8.96 -4.50 1.74
N HIS A 110 8.11 -4.64 0.73
CA HIS A 110 8.13 -5.73 -0.23
C HIS A 110 8.15 -5.22 -1.67
N PRO A 111 9.21 -4.49 -2.10
CA PRO A 111 9.24 -3.84 -3.40
C PRO A 111 9.08 -4.82 -4.56
N ALA A 112 9.74 -5.98 -4.51
CA ALA A 112 9.64 -6.99 -5.57
C ALA A 112 8.28 -7.70 -5.60
N ARG A 113 7.63 -7.90 -4.44
CA ARG A 113 6.24 -8.39 -4.39
C ARG A 113 5.27 -7.37 -4.96
N PHE A 114 5.44 -6.09 -4.61
CA PHE A 114 4.66 -4.98 -5.15
C PHE A 114 4.79 -4.89 -6.68
N GLN A 115 6.02 -5.04 -7.20
CA GLN A 115 6.26 -5.16 -8.63
C GLN A 115 5.55 -6.37 -9.24
N ALA A 116 5.55 -7.53 -8.59
CA ALA A 116 4.82 -8.70 -9.08
C ALA A 116 3.30 -8.49 -9.11
N MET A 117 2.75 -7.74 -8.14
CA MET A 117 1.32 -7.43 -8.04
C MET A 117 0.82 -6.50 -9.16
N PHE A 118 1.64 -5.55 -9.60
CA PHE A 118 1.24 -4.48 -10.52
C PHE A 118 2.05 -4.44 -11.84
N GLY A 119 2.98 -5.38 -12.00
CA GLY A 119 4.05 -5.35 -12.98
C GLY A 119 3.61 -5.44 -14.44
N VAL A 120 4.10 -4.48 -15.22
CA VAL A 120 3.98 -4.39 -16.68
C VAL A 120 5.05 -5.29 -17.32
N ARG A 121 4.79 -6.60 -17.38
CA ARG A 121 5.48 -7.52 -18.31
C ARG A 121 4.45 -8.31 -19.10
N GLY A 122 3.87 -7.66 -20.11
CA GLY A 122 3.47 -8.29 -21.38
C GLY A 122 2.42 -9.41 -21.45
N SER A 123 2.02 -10.11 -20.39
CA SER A 123 1.12 -11.28 -20.54
C SER A 123 0.50 -11.76 -19.22
N GLY A 124 -0.54 -11.10 -18.77
CA GLY A 124 -1.43 -11.63 -17.73
C GLY A 124 -2.51 -10.60 -17.39
N PRO A 125 -3.75 -11.00 -17.07
CA PRO A 125 -4.81 -10.03 -16.82
C PRO A 125 -4.32 -9.09 -15.72
N HIS A 126 -4.39 -7.79 -16.01
CA HIS A 126 -4.30 -6.76 -14.99
C HIS A 126 -5.35 -7.11 -13.96
N ALA A 127 -4.98 -7.84 -12.90
CA ALA A 127 -5.91 -8.17 -11.85
C ALA A 127 -6.33 -6.83 -11.27
N TRP A 128 -7.53 -6.40 -11.64
CA TRP A 128 -8.09 -5.18 -11.11
C TRP A 128 -8.11 -5.37 -9.59
N PRO A 129 -7.78 -4.37 -8.76
CA PRO A 129 -7.70 -4.53 -7.30
C PRO A 129 -8.95 -5.16 -6.63
N ARG A 130 -10.08 -5.23 -7.35
CA ARG A 130 -11.33 -5.91 -6.94
C ARG A 130 -11.31 -7.44 -7.09
N GLU A 131 -10.47 -7.97 -7.97
CA GLU A 131 -10.26 -9.41 -8.21
C GLU A 131 -9.04 -9.93 -7.42
N ALA A 132 -8.47 -9.08 -6.58
CA ALA A 132 -7.30 -9.35 -5.75
C ALA A 132 -7.61 -10.29 -4.57
N GLY A 133 -6.54 -10.79 -3.95
CA GLY A 133 -6.60 -11.56 -2.70
C GLY A 133 -7.34 -10.82 -1.59
N ARG A 134 -8.11 -11.58 -0.80
CA ARG A 134 -8.96 -11.07 0.29
C ARG A 134 -8.27 -11.24 1.65
N GLY A 135 -8.37 -10.22 2.49
CA GLY A 135 -7.85 -10.24 3.86
C GLY A 135 -8.74 -11.01 4.84
N PRO A 136 -8.40 -10.98 6.14
CA PRO A 136 -9.17 -11.65 7.20
C PRO A 136 -10.65 -11.28 7.27
N SER A 137 -11.03 -10.05 6.88
CA SER A 137 -12.44 -9.64 6.85
C SER A 137 -13.22 -10.18 5.63
N GLY A 138 -12.55 -10.90 4.73
CA GLY A 138 -13.12 -11.33 3.46
C GLY A 138 -13.15 -10.20 2.41
N ARG A 139 -12.60 -9.02 2.71
CA ARG A 139 -12.52 -7.89 1.78
C ARG A 139 -11.16 -7.79 1.12
N THR A 140 -11.11 -7.26 -0.09
CA THR A 140 -9.85 -6.80 -0.68
C THR A 140 -9.45 -5.45 -0.08
N ALA A 141 -8.20 -5.05 -0.27
CA ALA A 141 -7.76 -3.68 0.06
C ALA A 141 -8.57 -2.62 -0.72
N TRP A 142 -8.99 -2.94 -1.94
CA TRP A 142 -9.83 -2.06 -2.76
C TRP A 142 -11.24 -1.90 -2.19
N GLU A 143 -11.91 -2.99 -1.84
CA GLU A 143 -13.24 -2.93 -1.21
C GLU A 143 -13.20 -2.19 0.13
N THR A 144 -12.09 -2.28 0.86
CA THR A 144 -11.87 -1.49 2.08
C THR A 144 -11.80 0.00 1.78
N LEU A 145 -11.09 0.39 0.70
CA LEU A 145 -11.01 1.78 0.26
C LEU A 145 -12.36 2.30 -0.27
N GLU A 146 -13.11 1.48 -1.02
CA GLU A 146 -14.47 1.80 -1.47
C GLU A 146 -15.39 2.07 -0.27
N ALA A 147 -15.36 1.20 0.75
CA ALA A 147 -16.15 1.39 1.96
C ALA A 147 -15.81 2.69 2.72
N ILE A 148 -14.51 3.06 2.78
CA ILE A 148 -14.10 4.34 3.38
C ILE A 148 -14.63 5.53 2.57
N ALA A 149 -14.58 5.45 1.24
CA ALA A 149 -15.10 6.51 0.37
C ALA A 149 -16.61 6.67 0.52
N GLU A 150 -17.37 5.56 0.60
CA GLU A 150 -18.81 5.61 0.86
C GLU A 150 -19.12 6.23 2.22
N GLN A 151 -18.40 5.85 3.29
CA GLN A 151 -18.59 6.48 4.60
C GLN A 151 -18.33 8.00 4.56
N LEU A 152 -17.26 8.44 3.88
CA LEU A 152 -16.98 9.88 3.72
C LEU A 152 -18.07 10.59 2.89
N HIS A 153 -18.73 9.90 1.97
CA HIS A 153 -19.86 10.43 1.23
C HIS A 153 -21.09 10.60 2.12
N GLU A 154 -21.44 9.57 2.88
CA GLU A 154 -22.54 9.59 3.86
C GLU A 154 -22.35 10.68 4.92
N ASP A 155 -21.10 10.89 5.36
CA ASP A 155 -20.72 11.96 6.30
C ASP A 155 -20.77 13.38 5.66
N GLY A 156 -21.08 13.48 4.36
CA GLY A 156 -21.10 14.74 3.60
C GLY A 156 -19.72 15.39 3.47
N ARG A 157 -18.64 14.60 3.55
CA ARG A 157 -17.25 15.07 3.53
C ARG A 157 -16.64 15.09 2.13
N LEU A 158 -17.06 14.19 1.24
CA LEU A 158 -16.47 14.11 -0.10
C LEU A 158 -16.86 15.26 -1.02
N ALA A 159 -15.86 15.83 -1.71
CA ALA A 159 -16.05 16.80 -2.79
C ALA A 159 -16.38 16.17 -4.15
N THR A 160 -16.28 14.85 -4.28
CA THR A 160 -16.45 14.10 -5.54
C THR A 160 -17.14 12.77 -5.27
N PRO A 161 -17.81 12.14 -6.25
CA PRO A 161 -18.49 10.86 -6.02
C PRO A 161 -17.56 9.78 -5.46
N PRO A 162 -18.03 8.93 -4.52
CA PRO A 162 -17.21 7.94 -3.84
C PRO A 162 -16.35 7.05 -4.78
N PRO A 163 -16.87 6.54 -5.91
CA PRO A 163 -16.04 5.75 -6.83
C PRO A 163 -14.86 6.52 -7.44
N LEU A 164 -15.00 7.83 -7.67
CA LEU A 164 -13.91 8.65 -8.19
C LEU A 164 -12.93 9.03 -7.07
N ALA A 165 -13.42 9.27 -5.86
CA ALA A 165 -12.59 9.51 -4.69
C ALA A 165 -11.67 8.32 -4.38
N ALA A 166 -12.19 7.09 -4.40
CA ALA A 166 -11.42 5.88 -4.19
C ALA A 166 -10.30 5.73 -5.24
N ARG A 167 -10.62 5.93 -6.53
CA ARG A 167 -9.62 5.91 -7.62
C ARG A 167 -8.55 6.98 -7.46
N ALA A 168 -8.93 8.20 -7.12
CA ALA A 168 -8.00 9.30 -6.91
C ALA A 168 -7.08 9.05 -5.70
N ALA A 169 -7.64 8.56 -4.59
CA ALA A 169 -6.87 8.18 -3.40
C ALA A 169 -5.86 7.07 -3.71
N TRP A 170 -6.31 6.01 -4.39
CA TRP A 170 -5.43 4.92 -4.81
C TRP A 170 -4.33 5.40 -5.78
N ALA A 171 -4.69 6.18 -6.79
CA ALA A 171 -3.73 6.71 -7.76
C ALA A 171 -2.61 7.53 -7.08
N ALA A 172 -2.95 8.33 -6.06
CA ALA A 172 -1.96 9.11 -5.30
C ALA A 172 -0.96 8.22 -4.55
N VAL A 173 -1.45 7.24 -3.78
CA VAL A 173 -0.57 6.35 -2.99
C VAL A 173 0.17 5.31 -3.85
N HIS A 174 -0.45 4.86 -4.94
CA HIS A 174 0.19 4.00 -5.93
C HIS A 174 1.31 4.74 -6.66
N GLY A 175 1.05 5.96 -7.12
CA GLY A 175 2.04 6.80 -7.78
C GLY A 175 3.26 7.07 -6.91
N VAL A 176 3.07 7.47 -5.64
CA VAL A 176 4.20 7.71 -4.74
C VAL A 176 4.97 6.42 -4.43
N ALA A 177 4.29 5.28 -4.23
CA ALA A 177 4.93 4.00 -4.01
C ALA A 177 5.80 3.59 -5.21
N THR A 178 5.25 3.65 -6.42
CA THR A 178 5.97 3.33 -7.67
C THR A 178 7.18 4.24 -7.87
N LEU A 179 7.05 5.55 -7.63
CA LEU A 179 8.15 6.50 -7.75
C LEU A 179 9.28 6.25 -6.73
N LEU A 180 8.94 5.75 -5.55
CA LEU A 180 9.89 5.42 -4.47
C LEU A 180 10.57 4.05 -4.63
N ILE A 181 9.98 3.14 -5.41
CA ILE A 181 10.52 1.79 -5.66
C ILE A 181 11.35 1.78 -6.93
N GLU A 182 10.81 2.29 -8.05
CA GLU A 182 11.43 2.17 -9.38
C GLU A 182 11.75 3.52 -10.01
N GLY A 183 11.08 4.59 -9.56
CA GLY A 183 11.16 5.90 -10.16
C GLY A 183 12.34 6.76 -9.70
N PRO A 184 12.35 8.04 -10.12
CA PRO A 184 13.42 9.00 -9.82
C PRO A 184 13.52 9.35 -8.32
N LEU A 185 12.59 8.91 -7.47
CA LEU A 185 12.58 9.20 -6.04
C LEU A 185 13.15 8.06 -5.19
N ARG A 186 13.68 7.00 -5.82
CA ARG A 186 14.27 5.83 -5.13
C ARG A 186 15.48 6.16 -4.26
N ASP A 187 16.18 7.27 -4.49
CA ASP A 187 17.38 7.62 -3.73
C ASP A 187 17.07 8.53 -2.52
N LEU A 188 15.79 8.85 -2.29
CA LEU A 188 15.40 9.63 -1.12
C LEU A 188 15.73 8.88 0.19
N GLY A 189 16.35 9.59 1.13
CA GLY A 189 16.60 9.08 2.48
C GLY A 189 15.28 8.86 3.27
N PRO A 190 15.28 8.01 4.31
CA PRO A 190 14.06 7.61 5.02
C PRO A 190 13.19 8.77 5.54
N THR A 191 13.82 9.85 6.00
CA THR A 191 13.11 11.06 6.48
C THR A 191 12.39 11.77 5.34
N ALA A 192 13.06 11.98 4.20
CA ALA A 192 12.46 12.61 3.03
C ALA A 192 11.33 11.77 2.43
N ARG A 193 11.49 10.43 2.41
CA ARG A 193 10.42 9.51 2.00
C ARG A 193 9.18 9.66 2.87
N ARG A 194 9.33 9.63 4.20
CA ARG A 194 8.20 9.81 5.12
C ARG A 194 7.52 11.16 4.90
N ALA A 195 8.28 12.24 4.79
CA ALA A 195 7.74 13.56 4.53
C ALA A 195 6.96 13.64 3.21
N LEU A 196 7.46 13.01 2.15
CA LEU A 196 6.76 12.91 0.86
C LEU A 196 5.43 12.17 1.00
N VAL A 197 5.43 11.00 1.64
CA VAL A 197 4.20 10.21 1.85
C VAL A 197 3.18 10.99 2.67
N THR A 198 3.62 11.63 3.76
CA THR A 198 2.75 12.50 4.58
C THR A 198 2.17 13.64 3.73
N ALA A 199 3.00 14.36 2.98
CA ALA A 199 2.54 15.46 2.14
C ALA A 199 1.55 15.00 1.06
N THR A 200 1.82 13.88 0.40
CA THR A 200 0.89 13.29 -0.58
C THR A 200 -0.47 13.00 0.06
N LEU A 201 -0.49 12.32 1.21
CA LEU A 201 -1.74 12.01 1.91
C LEU A 201 -2.47 13.27 2.39
N ASP A 202 -1.75 14.25 2.92
CA ASP A 202 -2.32 15.53 3.37
C ASP A 202 -3.01 16.25 2.21
N MET A 203 -2.34 16.37 1.06
CA MET A 203 -2.90 17.00 -0.14
C MET A 203 -4.09 16.23 -0.70
N THR A 204 -4.00 14.90 -0.78
CA THR A 204 -5.08 14.04 -1.28
C THR A 204 -6.31 14.13 -0.36
N ILE A 205 -6.14 14.03 0.95
CA ILE A 205 -7.25 14.11 1.91
C ILE A 205 -7.85 15.51 1.91
N ALA A 206 -7.04 16.57 1.89
CA ALA A 206 -7.55 17.94 1.82
C ALA A 206 -8.35 18.21 0.54
N GLY A 207 -7.91 17.66 -0.60
CA GLY A 207 -8.61 17.78 -1.88
C GLY A 207 -9.90 16.96 -1.95
N LEU A 208 -9.92 15.75 -1.38
CA LEU A 208 -11.10 14.89 -1.34
C LEU A 208 -12.12 15.32 -0.29
N CYS A 209 -11.66 15.81 0.86
CA CYS A 209 -12.45 16.12 2.05
C CYS A 209 -12.29 17.60 2.49
N PRO A 210 -12.59 18.58 1.61
CA PRO A 210 -12.36 19.98 1.94
C PRO A 210 -13.15 20.39 3.18
N THR A 211 -12.56 21.28 3.99
CA THR A 211 -13.31 21.86 5.12
C THR A 211 -14.51 22.64 4.55
N PRO A 212 -15.74 22.39 5.01
CA PRO A 212 -16.92 23.09 4.52
C PRO A 212 -16.73 24.61 4.61
N LEU A 213 -17.11 25.34 3.56
CA LEU A 213 -16.98 26.80 3.49
C LEU A 213 -17.61 27.50 4.70
N LYS A 214 -18.70 26.95 5.26
CA LYS A 214 -19.34 27.44 6.49
C LYS A 214 -18.44 27.32 7.73
N ALA A 215 -17.79 26.17 7.92
CA ALA A 215 -16.86 25.96 9.03
C ALA A 215 -15.60 26.83 8.90
N GLN A 216 -15.13 27.08 7.68
CA GLN A 216 -14.03 28.03 7.43
C GLN A 216 -14.43 29.49 7.75
N ALA A 217 -15.66 29.88 7.43
CA ALA A 217 -16.19 31.22 7.73
C ALA A 217 -16.42 31.42 9.24
N GLU A 218 -16.90 30.39 9.95
CA GLU A 218 -17.06 30.41 11.41
C GLU A 218 -15.73 30.39 12.15
N GLY A 219 -14.75 29.61 11.69
CA GLY A 219 -13.38 29.63 12.19
C GLY A 219 -12.71 30.99 12.01
N LYS A 220 -12.86 31.61 10.82
CA LYS A 220 -12.42 33.00 10.57
C LYS A 220 -13.14 34.00 11.48
N ARG A 221 -14.45 33.87 11.68
CA ARG A 221 -15.24 34.73 12.60
C ARG A 221 -14.77 34.59 14.05
N ARG A 222 -14.56 33.36 14.55
CA ARG A 222 -14.03 33.08 15.89
C ARG A 222 -12.61 33.62 16.08
N ALA A 223 -11.73 33.43 15.08
CA ALA A 223 -10.37 33.97 15.11
C ALA A 223 -10.36 35.52 15.12
N ARG A 224 -11.28 36.16 14.39
CA ARG A 224 -11.45 37.63 14.39
C ARG A 224 -12.06 38.16 15.69
N ALA A 225 -12.92 37.37 16.34
CA ALA A 225 -13.55 37.70 17.62
C ALA A 225 -12.63 37.51 18.84
N SER A 226 -11.56 36.72 18.72
CA SER A 226 -10.54 36.52 19.74
C SER A 226 -9.85 37.83 20.15
N PRO A 227 -9.46 38.04 21.43
CA PRO A 227 -8.78 39.24 21.90
C PRO A 227 -7.53 39.60 21.07
N ARG A 228 -6.78 38.57 20.64
CA ARG A 228 -5.60 38.73 19.77
C ARG A 228 -5.97 39.16 18.35
N GLY A 229 -7.10 38.70 17.82
CA GLY A 229 -7.62 39.07 16.50
C GLY A 229 -8.14 40.50 16.45
N ARG A 230 -8.83 40.95 17.51
CA ARG A 230 -9.32 42.34 17.67
C ARG A 230 -8.16 43.33 17.73
N ALA A 231 -7.11 43.02 18.51
CA ALA A 231 -5.93 43.89 18.63
C ALA A 231 -5.14 44.04 17.32
N ARG A 232 -5.18 43.06 16.42
CA ARG A 232 -4.55 43.14 15.09
C ARG A 232 -5.38 43.96 14.10
N ALA A 233 -6.71 43.86 14.16
CA ALA A 233 -7.60 44.67 13.33
C ALA A 233 -7.59 46.15 13.74
N ALA A 234 -7.56 46.44 15.05
CA ALA A 234 -7.47 47.81 15.56
C ALA A 234 -6.17 48.53 15.15
N ARG A 235 -5.03 47.80 15.16
CA ARG A 235 -3.74 48.33 14.68
C ARG A 235 -3.69 48.58 13.17
N SER A 236 -4.43 47.80 12.37
CA SER A 236 -4.54 48.02 10.93
C SER A 236 -5.41 49.22 10.57
N ALA A 237 -6.39 49.58 11.42
CA ALA A 237 -7.26 50.74 11.21
C ALA A 237 -6.65 52.06 11.72
N ALA A 238 -5.70 51.99 12.64
CA ALA A 238 -5.01 53.16 13.19
C ALA A 238 -3.81 53.63 12.33
N GLY A 239 -3.43 52.89 11.28
CA GLY A 239 -2.28 53.20 10.42
C GLY A 239 -2.60 53.91 9.10
N THR A 240 -3.79 54.48 8.95
CA THR A 240 -4.24 55.13 7.69
C THR A 240 -4.52 56.64 7.82
N VAL A 241 -3.99 57.29 8.85
CA VAL A 241 -4.05 58.76 8.95
C VAL A 241 -2.65 59.27 9.23
N GLU A 242 -2.23 60.29 8.46
CA GLU A 242 -0.92 60.98 8.41
C GLU A 242 0.10 60.26 7.50
N ASP A 243 0.58 60.81 6.39
CA ASP A 243 0.93 62.21 6.12
C ASP A 243 0.67 62.68 4.67
N GLY A 244 0.23 63.94 4.57
CA GLY A 244 0.42 64.80 3.41
C GLY A 244 -0.17 66.19 3.69
N PRO A 245 0.37 67.28 3.14
CA PRO A 245 1.50 67.42 2.22
C PRO A 245 2.81 67.90 2.88
#